data_AF-A0A2V9ZGN7-F1
#
_entry.id   AF-A0A2V9ZGN7-F1
#
_cell.length_a   1.000
_cell.length_b   1.000
_cell.length_c   1.000
_cell.angle_alpha   90.00
_cell.angle_beta   90.00
_cell.angle_gamma   90.00
#
_symmetry.space_group_name_H-M   'P 1'
#
loop_
_entity.id
_entity.type
_entity.pdbx_description
1 polymer ?
#
loop_
_entity_poly.entity_id
_entity_poly.type
_entity_poly.pdbx_seq_one_letter_code
_entity_poly.pdbx_strand_id
1 'polypeptide(L)'
;MIASLVVSALACVPAFASGTVVKVELQDDGNMKTMQMKMDHASVKAGPVTFQVTNESKSLAHEMLVIPTSLEASALPYNAKKDVFI
;
A
#
# COMPACT_ATOMS: atom_id res chain seq x y z
N MET A 1 44.22 -44.10 3.99
CA MET A 1 43.33 -43.16 4.71
C MET A 1 42.70 -42.26 3.65
N ILE A 2 41.40 -42.37 3.41
CA ILE A 2 40.71 -41.59 2.38
C ILE A 2 39.86 -40.55 3.13
N ALA A 3 40.22 -39.28 2.99
CA ALA A 3 39.49 -38.17 3.59
C ALA A 3 38.25 -37.86 2.72
N SER A 4 37.06 -38.08 3.27
CA SER A 4 35.80 -37.68 2.64
C SER A 4 35.59 -36.17 2.78
N LEU A 5 35.61 -35.48 1.65
CA LEU A 5 35.24 -34.07 1.54
C LEU A 5 33.71 -33.99 1.38
N VAL A 6 33.02 -33.42 2.38
CA VAL A 6 31.57 -33.16 2.31
C VAL A 6 31.38 -31.76 1.73
N VAL A 7 30.88 -31.68 0.50
CA VAL A 7 30.48 -30.42 -0.14
C VAL A 7 29.04 -30.12 0.28
N SER A 8 28.86 -29.15 1.19
CA SER A 8 27.53 -28.58 1.48
C SER A 8 27.08 -27.69 0.33
N ALA A 9 26.13 -28.15 -0.47
CA ALA A 9 25.44 -27.31 -1.43
C ALA A 9 24.53 -26.32 -0.67
N LEU A 10 24.85 -25.02 -0.74
CA LEU A 10 23.93 -23.94 -0.38
C LEU A 10 22.74 -24.01 -1.34
N ALA A 11 21.62 -24.58 -0.89
CA ALA A 11 20.37 -24.48 -1.61
C ALA A 11 19.88 -23.02 -1.53
N CYS A 12 19.93 -22.31 -2.64
CA CYS A 12 19.34 -20.99 -2.78
C CYS A 12 17.81 -21.15 -2.84
N VAL A 13 17.16 -21.15 -1.67
CA VAL A 13 15.70 -21.10 -1.60
C VAL A 13 15.24 -19.69 -1.98
N PRO A 14 14.26 -19.53 -2.88
CA PRO A 14 13.70 -18.22 -3.18
C PRO A 14 13.08 -17.66 -1.91
N ALA A 15 13.62 -16.57 -1.40
CA ALA A 15 12.96 -15.78 -0.37
C ALA A 15 11.74 -15.13 -1.02
N PHE A 16 10.56 -15.73 -0.85
CA PHE A 16 9.31 -15.03 -1.11
C PHE A 16 9.31 -13.83 -0.19
N ALA A 17 9.51 -12.64 -0.76
CA ALA A 17 9.41 -11.40 -0.01
C ALA A 17 8.04 -11.41 0.67
N SER A 18 8.04 -11.39 2.01
CA SER A 18 6.84 -11.15 2.78
C SER A 18 6.20 -9.89 2.20
N GLY A 19 5.00 -10.02 1.64
CA GLY A 19 4.31 -8.91 0.99
C GLY A 19 4.23 -7.70 1.93
N THR A 20 4.32 -6.50 1.39
CA THR A 20 4.22 -5.29 2.22
C THR A 20 2.77 -5.06 2.58
N VAL A 21 2.47 -4.92 3.87
CA VAL A 21 1.14 -4.52 4.34
C VAL A 21 1.14 -3.01 4.56
N VAL A 22 0.22 -2.31 3.90
CA VAL A 22 -0.04 -0.88 4.11
C VAL A 22 -1.36 -0.77 4.86
N LYS A 23 -1.34 -0.17 6.04
CA LYS A 23 -2.55 0.12 6.81
C LYS A 23 -3.17 1.40 6.30
N VAL A 24 -4.48 1.36 6.05
CA VAL A 24 -5.25 2.49 5.53
C VAL A 24 -6.43 2.75 6.46
N GLU A 25 -6.48 3.95 7.02
CA GLU A 25 -7.58 4.44 7.85
C GLU A 25 -8.42 5.42 7.01
N LEU A 26 -9.71 5.14 6.89
CA LEU A 26 -10.68 6.02 6.20
C LEU A 26 -11.56 6.69 7.26
N GLN A 27 -11.51 8.02 7.32
CA GLN A 27 -12.02 8.82 8.44
C GLN A 27 -12.94 9.93 7.95
N ASP A 28 -13.91 10.30 8.79
CA ASP A 28 -14.72 11.51 8.70
C ASP A 28 -15.37 11.80 10.07
N ASP A 29 -15.97 12.98 10.22
CA ASP A 29 -16.73 13.41 11.42
C ASP A 29 -18.26 13.21 11.30
N GLY A 30 -18.70 12.40 10.34
CA GLY A 30 -20.09 12.20 9.96
C GLY A 30 -20.57 13.09 8.81
N ASN A 31 -19.68 13.93 8.25
CA ASN A 31 -19.97 14.83 7.15
C ASN A 31 -19.08 14.54 5.93
N MET A 32 -19.65 14.65 4.72
CA MET A 32 -18.90 14.50 3.46
C MET A 32 -17.78 15.54 3.26
N LYS A 33 -17.75 16.61 4.05
CA LYS A 33 -16.73 17.66 3.97
C LYS A 33 -15.44 17.36 4.75
N THR A 34 -15.41 16.29 5.53
CA THR A 34 -14.28 15.94 6.41
C THR A 34 -13.66 14.59 6.05
N MET A 35 -13.92 14.09 4.84
CA MET A 35 -13.36 12.82 4.36
C MET A 35 -11.83 12.88 4.33
N GLN A 36 -11.21 11.87 4.94
CA GLN A 36 -9.77 11.75 5.03
C GLN A 36 -9.34 10.30 4.84
N MET A 37 -8.21 10.12 4.16
CA MET A 37 -7.47 8.87 4.09
C MET A 37 -6.11 9.06 4.76
N LYS A 38 -5.74 8.13 5.64
CA LYS A 38 -4.43 8.10 6.28
C LYS A 38 -3.77 6.74 6.05
N MET A 39 -2.51 6.78 5.66
CA MET A 39 -1.71 5.59 5.36
C MET A 39 -0.43 5.61 6.20
N ASP A 40 0.02 4.44 6.64
CA ASP A 40 1.28 4.30 7.38
C ASP A 40 2.52 4.32 6.46
N HIS A 41 2.34 4.17 5.15
CA HIS A 41 3.39 4.25 4.14
C HIS A 41 3.00 5.22 3.01
N ALA A 42 3.91 6.13 2.65
CA ALA A 42 3.75 7.01 1.49
C ALA A 42 4.24 6.35 0.18
N SER A 43 5.10 5.34 0.28
CA SER A 43 5.64 4.57 -0.84
C SER A 43 6.13 3.21 -0.34
N VAL A 44 6.11 2.21 -1.21
CA VAL A 44 6.55 0.84 -0.91
C VAL A 44 7.45 0.34 -2.03
N LYS A 45 8.32 -0.62 -1.72
CA LYS A 45 9.15 -1.27 -2.74
C LYS A 45 8.26 -2.08 -3.69
N ALA A 46 8.69 -2.21 -4.95
CA ALA A 46 8.01 -3.04 -5.92
C ALA A 46 7.92 -4.50 -5.42
N GLY A 47 6.73 -5.09 -5.54
CA GLY A 47 6.43 -6.45 -5.09
C GLY A 47 4.96 -6.61 -4.70
N PRO A 48 4.57 -7.75 -4.10
CA PRO A 48 3.23 -7.95 -3.57
C PRO A 48 2.92 -6.94 -2.44
N VAL A 49 1.79 -6.25 -2.57
CA VAL A 49 1.29 -5.28 -1.58
C VAL A 49 -0.11 -5.69 -1.16
N THR A 50 -0.37 -5.65 0.14
CA THR A 50 -1.71 -5.81 0.73
C THR A 50 -2.12 -4.50 1.38
N PHE A 51 -3.23 -3.91 0.94
CA PHE A 51 -3.85 -2.78 1.64
C PHE A 51 -4.82 -3.31 2.68
N GLN A 52 -4.53 -3.09 3.95
CA GLN A 52 -5.43 -3.40 5.05
C GLN A 52 -6.24 -2.14 5.38
N VAL A 53 -7.47 -2.10 4.88
CA VAL A 53 -8.34 -0.92 4.94
C VAL A 53 -9.31 -1.04 6.11
N THR A 54 -9.33 -0.02 6.96
CA THR A 54 -10.29 0.14 8.07
C THR A 54 -11.12 1.40 7.81
N ASN A 55 -12.44 1.24 7.74
CA ASN A 55 -13.36 2.37 7.80
C ASN A 55 -13.63 2.71 9.28
N GLU A 56 -13.14 3.87 9.72
CA GLU A 56 -13.33 4.37 11.08
C GLU A 56 -14.57 5.27 11.21
N SER A 57 -15.24 5.57 10.10
CA SER A 57 -16.51 6.29 10.11
C SER A 57 -17.59 5.51 10.84
N LYS A 58 -18.46 6.25 11.53
CA LYS A 58 -19.65 5.68 12.20
C LYS A 58 -20.91 5.77 11.34
N SER A 59 -20.88 6.51 10.24
CA SER A 59 -22.09 6.85 9.47
C SER A 59 -21.92 6.81 7.96
N LEU A 60 -20.69 6.90 7.44
CA LEU A 60 -20.42 6.89 6.01
C LEU A 60 -19.66 5.62 5.61
N ALA A 61 -20.02 5.09 4.45
CA ALA A 61 -19.23 4.04 3.80
C ALA A 61 -18.12 4.71 2.98
N HIS A 62 -16.90 4.20 3.12
CA HIS A 62 -15.76 4.59 2.29
C HIS A 62 -15.26 3.40 1.48
N GLU A 63 -14.77 3.70 0.28
CA GLU A 63 -14.15 2.73 -0.61
C GLU A 63 -12.72 3.17 -0.95
N MET A 64 -11.84 2.20 -1.17
CA MET A 64 -10.48 2.43 -1.67
C MET A 64 -10.34 1.83 -3.06
N LEU A 65 -9.87 2.64 -4.01
CA LEU A 65 -9.56 2.23 -5.37
C LEU A 65 -8.05 2.31 -5.60
N VAL A 66 -7.49 1.29 -6.24
CA VAL A 66 -6.10 1.27 -6.69
C VAL A 66 -6.10 1.36 -8.21
N ILE A 67 -5.61 2.48 -8.73
CA ILE A 67 -5.63 2.78 -10.16
C ILE A 67 -4.18 2.88 -10.66
N PRO A 68 -3.79 2.08 -11.67
CA PRO A 68 -2.46 2.21 -12.26
C PRO A 68 -2.35 3.52 -13.03
N THR A 69 -1.22 4.21 -12.89
CA THR A 69 -0.93 5.43 -13.62
C THR A 69 0.55 5.52 -13.94
N SER A 70 0.87 6.10 -15.09
CA SER A 70 2.24 6.52 -15.45
C SER A 70 2.49 8.00 -15.14
N LEU A 71 1.48 8.71 -14.62
CA LEU A 71 1.59 10.10 -14.21
C LEU A 71 2.21 10.19 -12.82
N GLU A 72 3.14 11.13 -12.65
CA GLU A 72 3.63 11.53 -11.34
C GLU A 72 2.49 12.12 -10.50
N ALA A 73 2.58 12.02 -9.16
CA ALA A 73 1.53 12.50 -8.26
C ALA A 73 1.17 13.98 -8.47
N SER A 74 2.16 14.82 -8.80
CA SER A 74 1.97 16.24 -9.10
C SER A 74 1.24 16.52 -10.42
N ALA A 75 1.13 15.51 -11.29
CA ALA A 75 0.44 15.59 -12.57
C ALA A 75 -0.98 15.01 -12.53
N LEU A 76 -1.41 14.44 -11.40
CA LEU A 76 -2.80 14.03 -11.21
C LEU A 76 -3.70 15.26 -11.23
N PRO A 77 -4.84 15.23 -11.95
CA PRO A 77 -5.68 16.40 -12.12
C PRO A 77 -6.53 16.61 -10.86
N TYR A 78 -5.94 17.24 -9.85
CA TYR A 78 -6.60 17.57 -8.60
C TYR A 78 -6.58 19.08 -8.35
N ASN A 79 -7.76 19.66 -8.16
CA ASN A 79 -7.90 21.07 -7.81
C ASN A 79 -7.92 21.25 -6.29
N ALA A 80 -6.77 21.50 -5.68
CA ALA A 80 -6.68 21.70 -4.23
C ALA A 80 -7.54 22.86 -3.68
N LYS A 81 -7.90 23.85 -4.51
CA LYS A 81 -8.77 24.98 -4.07
C LYS A 81 -10.25 24.61 -4.07
N LYS A 82 -10.65 23.66 -4.91
CA LYS A 82 -12.05 23.25 -5.08
C LYS A 82 -12.33 21.86 -4.50
N ASP A 83 -11.29 21.14 -4.08
CA ASP A 83 -11.37 19.79 -3.51
C ASP A 83 -12.06 18.81 -4.48
N VAL A 84 -11.64 18.81 -5.75
CA VAL A 84 -12.22 17.95 -6.81
C VAL A 84 -11.13 17.42 -7.76
N PHE A 85 -11.32 16.19 -8.24
CA PHE A 85 -10.63 15.68 -9.43
C PHE A 85 -11.21 16.34 -10.69
N ILE A 86 -10.34 16.75 -11.62
CA ILE A 86 -10.69 17.50 -12.84
C ILE A 86 -10.47 16.66 -14.09
#